data_AF-A0A9D1T2X4-F1
#
_entry.id   AF-A0A9D1T2X4-F1
#
_cell.length_a   1.000
_cell.length_b   1.000
_cell.length_c   1.000
_cell.angle_alpha   90.00
_cell.angle_beta   90.00
_cell.angle_gamma   90.00
#
_symmetry.space_group_name_H-M   'P 1'
#
loop_
_entity.id
_entity.type
_entity.pdbx_description
1 polymer ?
#
loop_
_entity_poly.entity_id
_entity_poly.type
_entity_poly.pdbx_seq_one_letter_code
_entity_poly.pdbx_strand_id
1 'polypeptide(L)'
;DTRVTQMKFAGKKGKEDRSTLIVNTTLTLCGIPEEAYRYQVNGRSPIEWAIDRYRVRQDKASGIVNDPNLWAPENPRYIPDLVKRLVTLSIDSLNLIAALPSFSAE
;
A
#
# COMPACT_ATOMS: atom_id res chain seq x y z
N ASP A 1 1.35 -18.77 3.47
CA ASP A 1 2.10 -17.85 4.34
C ASP A 1 1.71 -16.41 3.95
N THR A 2 1.34 -15.57 4.92
CA THR A 2 0.91 -14.18 4.68
C THR A 2 1.94 -13.17 5.17
N ARG A 3 3.09 -13.63 5.68
CA ARG A 3 4.16 -12.77 6.18
C ARG A 3 4.72 -11.92 5.05
N VAL A 4 5.04 -10.68 5.39
CA VAL A 4 5.59 -9.67 4.47
C VAL A 4 7.05 -9.46 4.79
N THR A 5 7.92 -9.61 3.78
CA THR A 5 9.32 -9.17 3.89
C THR A 5 9.47 -7.80 3.24
N GLN A 6 9.13 -7.70 1.97
CA GLN A 6 9.07 -6.44 1.23
C GLN A 6 8.11 -6.63 0.05
N MET A 7 7.02 -5.86 0.05
CA MET A 7 6.08 -5.86 -1.06
C MET A 7 6.68 -5.15 -2.28
N LYS A 8 6.24 -5.50 -3.47
CA LYS A 8 6.64 -4.84 -4.73
C LYS A 8 5.60 -5.03 -5.82
N PHE A 9 5.52 -4.07 -6.72
CA PHE A 9 4.74 -4.25 -7.95
C PHE A 9 5.36 -5.35 -8.82
N ALA A 10 4.52 -6.02 -9.60
CA ALA A 10 4.99 -6.93 -10.63
C ALA A 10 5.70 -6.17 -11.76
N GLY A 11 6.42 -6.89 -12.61
CA GLY A 11 7.16 -6.30 -13.73
C GLY A 11 8.58 -5.85 -13.37
N LYS A 12 9.16 -5.01 -14.22
CA LYS A 12 10.54 -4.53 -14.10
C LYS A 12 10.55 -3.09 -13.62
N LYS A 13 11.59 -2.69 -12.89
CA LYS A 13 11.77 -1.29 -12.46
C LYS A 13 11.67 -0.34 -13.66
N GLY A 14 10.77 0.65 -13.58
CA GLY A 14 10.48 1.59 -14.67
C GLY A 14 9.41 1.13 -15.67
N LYS A 15 8.96 -0.13 -15.60
CA LYS A 15 7.82 -0.71 -16.32
C LYS A 15 7.08 -1.67 -15.38
N GLU A 16 6.68 -1.13 -14.24
CA GLU A 16 5.98 -1.87 -13.19
C GLU A 16 4.51 -2.01 -13.56
N ASP A 17 3.97 -3.22 -13.43
CA ASP A 17 2.55 -3.47 -13.49
C ASP A 17 1.93 -3.15 -12.12
N ARG A 18 1.35 -1.96 -12.03
CA ARG A 18 0.68 -1.48 -10.81
C ARG A 18 -0.63 -2.20 -10.51
N SER A 19 -1.20 -2.95 -11.45
CA SER A 19 -2.42 -3.73 -11.17
C SER A 19 -2.15 -4.96 -10.30
N THR A 20 -0.87 -5.34 -10.16
CA THR A 20 -0.44 -6.56 -9.48
C THR A 20 0.60 -6.24 -8.40
N LEU A 21 0.27 -6.53 -7.14
CA LEU A 21 1.15 -6.38 -5.99
C LEU A 21 1.60 -7.74 -5.46
N ILE A 22 2.90 -8.00 -5.52
CA ILE A 22 3.52 -9.19 -4.94
C ILE A 22 3.76 -8.90 -3.44
N VAL A 23 3.04 -9.62 -2.58
CA VAL A 23 3.14 -9.48 -1.12
C VAL A 23 4.31 -10.31 -0.58
N ASN A 24 4.39 -11.57 -1.02
CA ASN A 24 5.49 -12.49 -0.74
C ASN A 24 5.60 -13.55 -1.86
N THR A 25 6.39 -14.61 -1.65
CA THR A 25 6.61 -15.68 -2.65
C THR A 25 5.36 -16.49 -2.99
N THR A 26 4.34 -16.49 -2.13
CA THR A 26 3.12 -17.31 -2.27
C THR A 26 1.83 -16.50 -2.38
N LEU A 27 1.89 -15.18 -2.12
CA LEU A 27 0.72 -14.30 -2.07
C LEU A 27 0.92 -13.11 -3.00
N THR A 28 -0.05 -12.92 -3.89
CA THR A 28 -0.13 -11.80 -4.83
C THR A 28 -1.54 -11.23 -4.80
N LEU A 29 -1.66 -9.91 -4.77
CA LEU A 29 -2.93 -9.19 -4.92
C LEU A 29 -3.00 -8.65 -6.35
N CYS A 30 -4.07 -8.97 -7.06
CA CYS A 30 -4.26 -8.58 -8.47
C CYS A 30 -5.52 -7.73 -8.62
N GLY A 31 -5.62 -7.03 -9.75
CA GLY A 31 -6.81 -6.25 -10.09
C GLY A 31 -6.91 -4.93 -9.33
N ILE A 32 -5.78 -4.36 -8.90
CA ILE A 32 -5.79 -3.03 -8.29
C ILE A 32 -6.06 -2.00 -9.40
N PRO A 33 -7.14 -1.21 -9.31
CA PRO A 33 -7.48 -0.24 -10.35
C PRO A 33 -6.47 0.92 -10.35
N GLU A 34 -6.11 1.40 -11.54
CA GLU A 34 -5.13 2.47 -11.72
C GLU A 34 -5.55 3.78 -11.00
N GLU A 35 -6.86 4.02 -10.93
CA GLU A 35 -7.43 5.17 -10.23
C GLU A 35 -7.05 5.24 -8.75
N ALA A 36 -6.88 4.09 -8.08
CA ALA A 36 -6.50 4.05 -6.67
C ALA A 36 -5.13 4.72 -6.38
N TYR A 37 -4.29 4.92 -7.41
CA TYR A 37 -3.01 5.61 -7.29
C TYR A 37 -3.10 7.14 -7.44
N ARG A 38 -4.24 7.68 -7.88
CA ARG A 38 -4.43 9.13 -8.08
C ARG A 38 -4.61 9.87 -6.77
N TYR A 39 -5.21 9.23 -5.77
CA TYR A 39 -5.28 9.81 -4.43
C TYR A 39 -3.89 9.79 -3.81
N GLN A 40 -3.32 10.97 -3.56
CA GLN A 40 -1.98 11.11 -3.03
C GLN A 40 -1.97 11.85 -1.69
N VAL A 41 -1.13 11.35 -0.78
CA VAL A 41 -0.82 11.99 0.48
C VAL A 41 0.69 12.17 0.53
N ASN A 42 1.14 13.43 0.57
CA ASN A 42 2.56 13.77 0.57
C ASN A 42 3.35 13.13 -0.61
N GLY A 43 2.79 13.22 -1.82
CA GLY A 43 3.44 12.80 -3.08
C GLY A 43 3.44 11.28 -3.35
N ARG A 44 2.72 10.47 -2.56
CA ARG A 44 2.55 9.03 -2.80
C ARG A 44 1.11 8.61 -2.54
N SER A 45 0.65 7.58 -3.24
CA SER A 45 -0.62 6.93 -2.91
C SER A 45 -0.54 6.17 -1.58
N PRO A 46 -1.67 5.94 -0.89
CA PRO A 46 -1.68 5.12 0.31
C PRO A 46 -1.11 3.70 0.10
N ILE A 47 -1.30 3.13 -1.10
CA ILE A 47 -0.76 1.81 -1.47
C ILE A 47 0.77 1.87 -1.56
N GLU A 48 1.35 2.90 -2.19
CA GLU A 48 2.79 3.11 -2.24
C GLU A 48 3.40 3.37 -0.85
N TRP A 49 2.66 4.06 0.04
CA TRP A 49 3.05 4.20 1.44
C TRP A 49 3.09 2.85 2.16
N ALA A 50 2.10 1.99 1.95
CA ALA A 50 2.09 0.65 2.53
C ALA A 50 3.30 -0.17 2.08
N ILE A 51 3.63 -0.14 0.78
CA ILE A 51 4.80 -0.81 0.21
C ILE A 51 6.12 -0.32 0.85
N ASP A 52 6.26 0.99 1.05
CA ASP A 52 7.48 1.55 1.62
C ASP A 52 7.63 1.29 3.12
N ARG A 53 6.52 1.35 3.89
CA ARG A 53 6.54 1.28 5.35
C ARG A 53 6.42 -0.13 5.91
N TYR A 54 5.56 -0.98 5.33
CA TYR A 54 5.35 -2.35 5.79
C TYR A 54 6.36 -3.30 5.15
N ARG A 55 7.64 -3.12 5.50
CA ARG A 55 8.74 -4.00 5.14
C ARG A 55 9.60 -4.29 6.36
N VAL A 56 10.19 -5.49 6.40
CA VAL A 56 11.20 -5.82 7.41
C VAL A 56 12.44 -4.98 7.14
N ARG A 57 12.89 -4.20 8.13
CA ARG A 57 14.09 -3.38 8.03
C ARG A 57 14.88 -3.46 9.32
N GLN A 58 16.19 -3.65 9.20
CA GLN A 58 17.11 -3.51 10.32
C GLN A 58 17.81 -2.15 10.24
N ASP A 59 17.80 -1.42 11.36
CA ASP A 59 18.64 -0.24 11.49
C ASP A 59 20.11 -0.67 11.68
N LYS A 60 21.02 -0.13 10.87
CA LYS A 60 22.43 -0.57 10.86
C LYS A 60 23.21 -0.08 12.07
N ALA A 61 22.84 1.06 12.63
CA ALA A 61 23.58 1.66 13.75
C ALA A 61 23.21 0.98 15.07
N SER A 62 21.93 0.74 15.31
CA SER A 62 21.42 0.13 16.54
C SER A 62 21.25 -1.39 16.46
N GLY A 63 21.18 -1.97 15.25
CA GLY A 63 20.86 -3.38 15.04
C GLY A 63 19.38 -3.72 15.26
N ILE A 64 18.53 -2.75 15.62
CA ILE A 64 17.10 -2.98 15.91
C ILE A 64 16.37 -3.37 14.63
N VAL A 65 15.66 -4.50 14.68
CA VAL A 65 14.83 -5.00 13.59
C VAL A 65 13.40 -4.50 13.77
N ASN A 66 12.91 -3.77 12.77
CA ASN A 66 11.50 -3.42 12.63
C ASN A 66 10.84 -4.47 11.71
N ASP A 67 10.08 -5.39 12.30
CA ASP A 67 9.28 -6.38 11.59
C ASP A 67 7.78 -6.05 11.73
N PRO A 68 7.10 -5.60 10.65
CA PRO A 68 5.68 -5.24 10.72
C PRO A 68 4.77 -6.45 10.96
N ASN A 69 5.23 -7.68 10.73
CA ASN A 69 4.44 -8.89 10.99
C ASN A 69 4.22 -9.13 12.49
N LEU A 70 5.02 -8.48 13.35
CA LEU A 70 4.90 -8.59 14.81
C LEU A 70 3.86 -7.64 15.39
N TRP A 71 3.27 -6.74 14.59
CA TRP A 71 2.29 -5.78 15.07
C TRP A 71 0.95 -6.42 15.49
N ALA A 72 0.49 -7.40 14.72
CA ALA A 72 -0.77 -8.11 14.96
C ALA A 72 -0.56 -9.62 14.78
N PRO A 73 0.20 -10.27 15.68
CA PRO A 73 0.57 -11.69 15.55
C PRO A 73 -0.66 -12.63 15.52
N GLU A 74 -1.76 -12.22 16.13
CA GLU A 74 -3.06 -12.91 16.12
C GLU A 74 -3.81 -12.78 14.78
N ASN A 75 -3.42 -11.81 13.94
CA ASN A 75 -3.99 -11.62 12.61
C ASN A 75 -2.90 -11.61 11.52
N PRO A 76 -2.45 -12.80 11.07
CA PRO A 76 -1.42 -12.92 10.04
C PRO A 76 -1.77 -12.24 8.71
N ARG A 77 -3.06 -11.98 8.45
CA ARG A 77 -3.55 -11.33 7.21
C ARG A 77 -3.66 -9.82 7.32
N TYR A 78 -3.31 -9.23 8.46
CA TYR A 78 -3.49 -7.80 8.71
C TYR A 78 -2.93 -6.91 7.59
N ILE A 79 -1.68 -7.14 7.16
CA ILE A 79 -1.02 -6.31 6.14
C ILE A 79 -1.67 -6.45 4.75
N PRO A 80 -1.86 -7.66 4.17
CA PRO A 80 -2.50 -7.77 2.87
C PRO A 80 -3.95 -7.29 2.87
N ASP A 81 -4.69 -7.47 3.97
CA ASP A 81 -6.07 -6.97 4.05
C ASP A 81 -6.10 -5.43 4.28
N LEU A 82 -5.10 -4.86 4.97
CA LEU A 82 -4.90 -3.40 5.02
C LEU A 82 -4.71 -2.81 3.62
N VAL A 83 -3.89 -3.43 2.76
CA VAL A 83 -3.70 -2.96 1.37
C VAL A 83 -5.04 -2.89 0.63
N LYS A 84 -5.91 -3.90 0.76
CA LYS A 84 -7.25 -3.88 0.13
C LYS A 84 -8.11 -2.72 0.63
N ARG A 85 -8.06 -2.45 1.94
CA ARG A 85 -8.77 -1.31 2.54
C ARG A 85 -8.21 0.02 2.04
N LEU A 86 -6.89 0.13 1.84
CA LEU A 86 -6.26 1.32 1.29
C LEU A 86 -6.62 1.57 -0.18
N VAL A 87 -6.78 0.50 -0.99
CA VAL A 87 -7.30 0.61 -2.35
C VAL A 87 -8.71 1.22 -2.33
N THR A 88 -9.59 0.65 -1.49
CA THR A 88 -10.99 1.11 -1.35
C THR A 88 -11.04 2.56 -0.89
N LEU A 89 -10.29 2.89 0.18
CA LEU A 89 -10.18 4.24 0.72
C LEU A 89 -9.72 5.25 -0.33
N SER A 90 -8.77 4.88 -1.18
CA SER A 90 -8.23 5.78 -2.21
C SER A 90 -9.29 6.14 -3.25
N ILE A 91 -10.09 5.15 -3.69
CA ILE A 91 -11.19 5.37 -4.65
C ILE A 91 -12.31 6.19 -4.00
N ASP A 92 -12.72 5.82 -2.79
CA ASP A 92 -13.79 6.52 -2.08
C ASP A 92 -13.42 7.98 -1.80
N SER A 93 -12.15 8.25 -1.49
CA SER A 93 -11.65 9.61 -1.30
C SER A 93 -11.73 10.44 -2.59
N LEU A 94 -11.41 9.84 -3.74
CA LEU A 94 -11.55 10.51 -5.04
C LEU A 94 -13.00 10.81 -5.37
N ASN A 95 -13.91 9.87 -5.10
CA ASN A 95 -15.35 10.06 -5.27
C ASN A 95 -15.87 11.21 -4.39
N LEU A 96 -15.44 11.27 -3.13
CA LEU A 96 -15.81 12.36 -2.23
C LEU A 96 -15.26 13.72 -2.70
N ILE A 97 -14.01 13.77 -3.16
CA ILE A 97 -13.40 14.98 -3.71
C ILE A 97 -14.16 15.44 -4.95
N ALA A 98 -14.54 14.52 -5.84
CA ALA A 98 -15.31 14.83 -7.04
C ALA A 98 -16.73 15.35 -6.73
N ALA A 99 -17.28 14.96 -5.57
CA ALA A 99 -18.58 15.41 -5.09
C ALA A 99 -18.54 16.75 -4.32
N LEU A 100 -17.35 17.32 -4.08
CA LEU A 100 -17.24 18.63 -3.41
C LEU A 100 -17.88 19.73 -4.28
N PRO A 101 -18.54 20.71 -3.66
CA PRO A 101 -19.07 21.85 -4.40
C PRO A 101 -17.94 22.63 -5.07
N SER A 102 -18.26 23.28 -6.20
CA SER A 102 -17.34 24.22 -6.83
C SER A 102 -16.88 25.26 -5.83
N PHE A 103 -15.57 25.50 -5.79
CA PHE A 103 -15.02 26.53 -4.94
C PHE A 103 -15.53 27.91 -5.40
N SER A 104 -16.17 28.64 -4.49
CA SER A 104 -16.52 30.05 -4.66
C SER A 104 -15.65 30.85 -3.70
N ALA A 105 -14.80 31.71 -4.24
CA ALA A 105 -14.17 32.76 -3.45
C ALA A 105 -15.16 33.92 -3.37
N GLU A 106 -15.80 34.10 -2.21
CA GLU A 106 -16.39 35.39 -1.85
C GLU A 106 -15.29 36.40 -1.51
#